data_AF-A0A2M7RP31-F1
#
_entry.id   AF-A0A2M7RP31-F1
#
_cell.length_a   1.000
_cell.length_b   1.000
_cell.length_c   1.000
_cell.angle_alpha   90.00
_cell.angle_beta   90.00
_cell.angle_gamma   90.00
#
_symmetry.space_group_name_H-M   'P 1'
#
loop_
_entity.id
_entity.type
_entity.pdbx_description
1 polymer ?
#
loop_
_entity_poly.entity_id
_entity_poly.type
_entity_poly.pdbx_seq_one_letter_code
_entity_poly.pdbx_strand_id
1 'polypeptide(L)'
;MLNGHKVLCMGWKPESGFLPYYWDSYSEHMILYALAIGSPTHPIPREYWQEWDKPVDEYAGYRVVYCNTGSLFVYLQSHAWIDFRDIRDNEIDYWQNSINAVDANRQFCIDNETDFITYSDNQWGLTASLGPWGYKGYGAKPGWPVHDGT
;
A
#
# COMPACT_ATOMS: atom_id res chain seq x y z
N MET A 1 3.70 -19.41 6.66
CA MET A 1 2.74 -18.29 6.76
C MET A 1 1.52 -18.41 5.85
N LEU A 2 1.42 -19.41 4.96
CA LEU A 2 0.27 -19.55 4.05
C LEU A 2 -1.00 -20.12 4.71
N ASN A 3 -0.86 -20.96 5.73
CA ASN A 3 -1.99 -21.55 6.47
C ASN A 3 -3.07 -22.22 5.57
N GLY A 4 -2.66 -22.91 4.49
CA GLY A 4 -3.57 -23.54 3.54
C GLY A 4 -4.20 -22.59 2.51
N HIS A 5 -3.88 -21.29 2.55
CA HIS A 5 -4.27 -20.29 1.57
C HIS A 5 -3.14 -20.04 0.56
N LYS A 6 -3.43 -19.24 -0.46
CA LYS A 6 -2.45 -18.78 -1.44
C LYS A 6 -1.94 -17.37 -1.18
N VAL A 7 -2.48 -16.71 -0.15
CA VAL A 7 -2.03 -15.40 0.34
C VAL A 7 -1.38 -15.55 1.71
N LEU A 8 -0.41 -14.68 2.02
CA LEU A 8 0.31 -14.73 3.30
C LEU A 8 -0.59 -14.28 4.46
N CYS A 9 -0.63 -15.06 5.54
CA CYS A 9 -1.25 -14.65 6.79
C CYS A 9 -0.42 -13.54 7.45
N MET A 10 -1.09 -12.57 8.06
CA MET A 10 -0.44 -11.44 8.73
C MET A 10 0.24 -11.82 10.05
N GLY A 11 -0.07 -12.98 10.63
CA GLY A 11 0.58 -13.39 11.87
C GLY A 11 0.18 -14.77 12.37
N TRP A 12 0.97 -15.25 13.32
CA TRP A 12 0.75 -16.51 14.01
C TRP A 12 1.17 -16.36 15.47
N LYS A 13 0.45 -17.02 16.38
CA LYS A 13 0.73 -17.05 17.82
C LYS A 13 0.86 -18.51 18.29
N PRO A 14 1.82 -18.83 19.18
CA PRO A 14 1.98 -20.19 19.69
C PRO A 14 0.72 -20.79 20.32
N GLU A 15 -0.05 -19.99 21.05
CA GLU A 15 -1.17 -20.45 21.85
C GLU A 15 -2.49 -20.53 21.07
N SER A 16 -2.61 -19.76 19.97
CA SER A 16 -3.88 -19.57 19.24
C SER A 16 -3.79 -19.80 17.74
N GLY A 17 -2.60 -20.09 17.21
CA GLY A 17 -2.40 -20.36 15.80
C GLY A 17 -2.39 -19.11 14.93
N PHE A 18 -2.79 -19.28 13.67
CA PHE A 18 -2.78 -18.21 12.67
C PHE A 18 -3.88 -17.17 12.93
N LEU A 19 -3.57 -15.91 12.63
CA LEU A 19 -4.55 -14.83 12.65
C LEU A 19 -5.58 -15.01 11.52
N PRO A 20 -6.80 -14.45 11.67
CA PRO A 20 -7.80 -14.49 10.60
C PRO A 20 -7.53 -13.48 9.48
N TYR A 21 -6.42 -12.74 9.51
CA TYR A 21 -6.10 -11.66 8.57
C TYR A 21 -4.99 -12.07 7.61
N TYR A 22 -5.15 -11.70 6.33
CA TYR A 22 -4.24 -12.05 5.24
C TYR A 22 -3.88 -10.83 4.40
N TRP A 23 -2.73 -10.89 3.75
CA TRP A 23 -2.30 -9.92 2.75
C TRP A 23 -2.95 -10.27 1.41
N ASP A 24 -4.23 -9.95 1.28
CA ASP A 24 -5.13 -10.36 0.19
C ASP A 24 -5.51 -9.23 -0.78
N SER A 25 -5.06 -7.99 -0.54
CA SER A 25 -5.25 -6.84 -1.43
C SER A 25 -4.05 -5.92 -1.38
N TYR A 26 -3.81 -5.16 -2.46
CA TYR A 26 -2.63 -4.29 -2.64
C TYR A 26 -2.32 -3.47 -1.38
N SER A 27 -1.13 -3.71 -0.83
CA SER A 27 -0.66 -3.08 0.40
C SER A 27 0.88 -3.09 0.43
N GLU A 28 1.49 -2.73 1.56
CA GLU A 28 2.93 -2.65 1.79
C GLU A 28 3.70 -3.98 1.65
N HIS A 29 3.00 -5.10 1.49
CA HIS A 29 3.48 -6.47 1.66
C HIS A 29 4.34 -7.03 0.51
N MET A 30 4.59 -6.28 -0.58
CA MET A 30 5.33 -6.78 -1.75
C MET A 30 6.70 -7.37 -1.39
N ILE A 31 7.46 -6.71 -0.50
CA ILE A 31 8.73 -7.21 0.01
C ILE A 31 8.60 -8.56 0.71
N LEU A 32 7.49 -8.81 1.41
CA LEU A 32 7.24 -10.09 2.08
C LEU A 32 7.11 -11.22 1.06
N TYR A 33 6.40 -11.00 -0.04
CA TYR A 33 6.28 -11.99 -1.12
C TYR A 33 7.61 -12.19 -1.85
N ALA A 34 8.37 -11.12 -2.12
CA ALA A 34 9.68 -11.24 -2.75
C ALA A 34 10.64 -12.11 -1.91
N LEU A 35 10.69 -11.88 -0.60
CA LEU A 35 11.49 -12.69 0.33
C LEU A 35 10.97 -14.12 0.43
N ALA A 36 9.64 -14.32 0.50
CA ALA A 36 9.05 -15.65 0.61
C ALA A 36 9.27 -16.48 -0.65
N ILE A 37 9.18 -15.90 -1.84
CA ILE A 37 9.45 -16.58 -3.12
C ILE A 37 10.95 -16.88 -3.27
N GLY A 38 11.80 -15.92 -2.89
CA GLY A 38 13.26 -16.06 -2.96
C GLY A 38 13.90 -16.92 -1.86
N SER A 39 13.11 -17.43 -0.91
CA SER A 39 13.65 -18.21 0.22
C SER A 39 14.26 -19.53 -0.24
N PRO A 40 15.52 -19.85 0.13
CA PRO A 40 16.17 -21.09 -0.28
C PRO A 40 15.71 -22.32 0.52
N THR A 41 15.06 -22.12 1.67
CA THR A 41 14.67 -23.19 2.59
C THR A 41 13.17 -23.36 2.72
N HIS A 42 12.41 -22.27 2.59
CA HIS A 42 10.96 -22.27 2.75
C HIS A 42 10.27 -21.42 1.67
N PRO A 43 10.51 -21.69 0.37
CA PRO A 43 9.91 -20.92 -0.71
C PRO A 43 8.39 -21.11 -0.76
N ILE A 44 7.68 -20.05 -1.10
CA ILE A 44 6.30 -20.16 -1.61
C ILE A 44 6.32 -20.21 -3.14
N PRO A 45 5.29 -20.80 -3.80
CA PRO A 45 5.18 -20.78 -5.25
C PRO A 45 5.15 -19.35 -5.80
N ARG A 46 5.89 -19.10 -6.90
CA ARG A 46 5.99 -17.75 -7.50
C ARG A 46 4.65 -17.21 -7.99
N GLU A 47 3.75 -18.10 -8.40
CA GLU A 47 2.41 -17.78 -8.87
C GLU A 47 1.54 -17.14 -7.78
N TYR A 48 1.87 -17.33 -6.50
CA TYR A 48 1.11 -16.72 -5.40
C TYR A 48 1.26 -15.20 -5.32
N TRP A 49 2.23 -14.63 -6.04
CA TRP A 49 2.29 -13.18 -6.30
C TRP A 49 1.01 -12.65 -6.98
N GLN A 50 0.31 -13.49 -7.74
CA GLN A 50 -0.89 -13.09 -8.47
C GLN A 50 -2.17 -13.15 -7.64
N GLU A 51 -2.13 -13.71 -6.43
CA GLU A 51 -3.35 -14.15 -5.72
C GLU A 51 -3.97 -13.07 -4.81
N TRP A 52 -3.28 -11.95 -4.57
CA TRP A 52 -3.85 -10.79 -3.88
C TRP A 52 -4.46 -9.78 -4.87
N ASP A 53 -5.56 -9.16 -4.45
CA ASP A 53 -6.34 -8.23 -5.24
C ASP A 53 -5.55 -6.95 -5.57
N LYS A 54 -5.79 -6.43 -6.78
CA LYS A 54 -5.10 -5.26 -7.33
C LYS A 54 -6.13 -4.23 -7.76
N PRO A 55 -6.91 -3.66 -6.81
CA PRO A 55 -8.00 -2.78 -7.17
C PRO A 55 -7.44 -1.51 -7.80
N VAL A 56 -8.11 -1.04 -8.86
CA VAL A 56 -7.69 0.11 -9.64
C VAL A 56 -8.78 1.15 -9.60
N ASP A 57 -8.38 2.40 -9.38
CA ASP A 57 -9.25 3.55 -9.57
C ASP A 57 -8.40 4.77 -9.97
N GLU A 58 -9.04 5.91 -10.23
CA GLU A 58 -8.40 7.13 -10.70
C GLU A 58 -8.78 8.31 -9.81
N TYR A 59 -7.78 9.14 -9.48
CA TYR A 59 -8.00 10.43 -8.83
C TYR A 59 -7.25 11.53 -9.57
N ALA A 60 -7.95 12.61 -9.93
CA ALA A 60 -7.37 13.77 -10.61
C ALA A 60 -6.52 13.43 -11.86
N GLY A 61 -6.92 12.40 -12.62
CA GLY A 61 -6.21 11.93 -13.82
C GLY A 61 -5.07 10.95 -13.54
N TYR A 62 -4.81 10.61 -12.28
CA TYR A 62 -3.81 9.62 -11.89
C TYR A 62 -4.48 8.27 -11.62
N ARG A 63 -4.27 7.31 -12.53
CA ARG A 63 -4.75 5.93 -12.38
C ARG A 63 -3.81 5.14 -11.46
N VAL A 64 -4.35 4.55 -10.39
CA VAL A 64 -3.58 3.91 -9.31
C VAL A 64 -4.16 2.53 -8.98
N VAL A 65 -3.30 1.52 -8.92
CA VAL A 65 -3.56 0.28 -8.16
C VAL A 65 -3.44 0.66 -6.69
N TYR A 66 -4.57 0.82 -6.01
CA TYR A 66 -4.62 1.53 -4.73
C TYR A 66 -4.69 0.58 -3.53
N CYS A 67 -4.19 1.02 -2.39
CA CYS A 67 -4.47 0.40 -1.10
C CYS A 67 -5.71 1.01 -0.46
N ASN A 68 -6.52 0.23 0.25
CA ASN A 68 -7.82 0.67 0.76
C ASN A 68 -7.76 1.95 1.61
N THR A 69 -6.70 2.16 2.41
CA THR A 69 -6.56 3.39 3.23
C THR A 69 -6.07 4.59 2.43
N GLY A 70 -5.47 4.37 1.25
CA GLY A 70 -4.77 5.40 0.49
C GLY A 70 -3.50 5.92 1.15
N SER A 71 -2.95 5.21 2.14
CA SER A 71 -1.78 5.66 2.91
C SER A 71 -0.51 5.62 2.07
N LEU A 72 0.22 6.73 2.03
CA LEU A 72 1.36 6.87 1.13
C LEU A 72 2.51 5.88 1.39
N PHE A 73 2.72 5.45 2.64
CA PHE A 73 3.81 4.52 2.98
C PHE A 73 3.75 3.20 2.19
N VAL A 74 2.56 2.75 1.82
CA VAL A 74 2.36 1.50 1.07
C VAL A 74 3.13 1.50 -0.25
N TYR A 75 3.17 2.65 -0.92
CA TYR A 75 3.85 2.82 -2.20
C TYR A 75 5.36 3.02 -2.04
N LEU A 76 5.88 3.18 -0.82
CA LEU A 76 7.28 3.55 -0.58
C LEU A 76 8.08 2.45 0.13
N GLN A 77 7.46 1.70 1.05
CA GLN A 77 8.19 0.79 1.93
C GLN A 77 8.94 -0.32 1.17
N SER A 78 8.28 -1.01 0.26
CA SER A 78 8.94 -2.06 -0.53
C SER A 78 9.97 -1.47 -1.52
N HIS A 79 9.74 -0.26 -2.01
CA HIS A 79 10.64 0.46 -2.93
C HIS A 79 11.96 0.89 -2.28
N ALA A 80 12.01 0.98 -0.95
CA ALA A 80 13.25 1.25 -0.22
C ALA A 80 14.29 0.11 -0.35
N TRP A 81 13.84 -1.10 -0.71
CA TRP A 81 14.68 -2.30 -0.74
C TRP A 81 14.71 -2.98 -2.12
N ILE A 82 13.66 -2.80 -2.92
CA ILE A 82 13.54 -3.36 -4.25
C ILE A 82 13.45 -2.20 -5.24
N ASP A 83 14.36 -2.17 -6.19
CA ASP A 83 14.27 -1.25 -7.33
C ASP A 83 13.22 -1.78 -8.31
N PHE A 84 12.03 -1.19 -8.29
CA PHE A 84 10.93 -1.55 -9.18
C PHE A 84 11.04 -0.91 -10.56
N ARG A 85 12.06 -0.08 -10.83
CA ARG A 85 12.30 0.42 -12.19
C ARG A 85 12.56 -0.76 -13.12
N ASP A 86 11.95 -0.72 -14.30
CA ASP A 86 12.04 -1.76 -15.32
C ASP A 86 11.51 -3.15 -14.89
N ILE A 87 10.81 -3.25 -13.75
CA ILE A 87 10.11 -4.47 -13.31
C ILE A 87 8.62 -4.32 -13.56
N ARG A 88 8.04 -5.29 -14.26
CA ARG A 88 6.60 -5.33 -14.55
C ARG A 88 5.99 -6.65 -14.13
N ASP A 89 4.78 -6.55 -13.62
CA ASP A 89 3.92 -7.67 -13.29
C ASP A 89 2.69 -7.64 -14.19
N ASN A 90 2.71 -8.46 -15.23
CA ASN A 90 1.73 -8.42 -16.32
C ASN A 90 1.63 -6.99 -16.89
N GLU A 91 0.50 -6.33 -16.68
CA GLU A 91 0.23 -4.96 -17.14
C GLU A 91 0.56 -3.90 -16.08
N ILE A 92 1.02 -4.28 -14.89
CA ILE A 92 1.28 -3.38 -13.77
C ILE A 92 2.76 -3.01 -13.73
N ASP A 93 3.01 -1.71 -13.83
CA ASP A 93 4.30 -1.08 -13.60
C ASP A 93 4.30 -0.47 -12.19
N TYR A 94 4.90 -1.17 -11.21
CA TYR A 94 4.84 -0.75 -9.81
C TYR A 94 5.54 0.59 -9.55
N TRP A 95 6.61 0.87 -10.31
CA TRP A 95 7.30 2.14 -10.25
C TRP A 95 6.38 3.29 -10.70
N GLN A 96 5.77 3.16 -11.87
CA GLN A 96 4.82 4.17 -12.35
C GLN A 96 3.58 4.27 -11.46
N ASN A 97 3.10 3.15 -10.90
CA ASN A 97 1.99 3.16 -9.95
C ASN A 97 2.31 3.99 -8.70
N SER A 98 3.52 3.86 -8.16
CA SER A 98 3.96 4.63 -6.99
C SER A 98 4.11 6.12 -7.30
N ILE A 99 4.58 6.49 -8.50
CA ILE A 99 4.60 7.90 -8.96
C ILE A 99 3.16 8.43 -8.98
N ASN A 100 2.24 7.73 -9.65
CA ASN A 100 0.84 8.15 -9.74
C ASN A 100 0.20 8.27 -8.35
N ALA A 101 0.52 7.37 -7.41
CA ALA A 101 0.01 7.42 -6.05
C ALA A 101 0.54 8.62 -5.25
N VAL A 102 1.81 8.98 -5.43
CA VAL A 102 2.41 10.19 -4.84
C VAL A 102 1.74 11.45 -5.41
N ASP A 103 1.57 11.52 -6.72
CA ASP A 103 0.94 12.67 -7.38
C ASP A 103 -0.54 12.81 -7.00
N ALA A 104 -1.28 11.69 -6.94
CA ALA A 104 -2.66 11.67 -6.47
C ALA A 104 -2.77 12.12 -5.00
N ASN A 105 -1.86 11.66 -4.13
CA ASN A 105 -1.84 12.05 -2.72
C ASN A 105 -1.54 13.54 -2.54
N ARG A 106 -0.57 14.07 -3.30
CA ARG A 106 -0.26 15.50 -3.34
C ARG A 106 -1.46 16.32 -3.82
N GLN A 107 -2.06 15.92 -4.95
CA GLN A 107 -3.21 16.61 -5.52
C GLN A 107 -4.41 16.60 -4.57
N PHE A 108 -4.64 15.49 -3.86
CA PHE A 108 -5.69 15.40 -2.86
C PHE A 108 -5.52 16.43 -1.74
N CYS A 109 -4.28 16.67 -1.27
CA CYS A 109 -4.02 17.70 -0.27
C CYS A 109 -4.34 19.10 -0.84
N ILE A 110 -3.88 19.40 -2.06
CA ILE A 110 -4.13 20.67 -2.75
C ILE A 110 -5.64 20.93 -2.90
N ASP A 111 -6.40 19.92 -3.34
CA ASP A 111 -7.85 20.05 -3.54
C ASP A 111 -8.63 20.28 -2.23
N ASN A 112 -8.01 19.99 -1.07
CA ASN A 112 -8.59 20.18 0.26
C ASN A 112 -7.89 21.32 1.05
N GLU A 113 -7.10 22.17 0.40
CA GLU A 113 -6.35 23.25 1.06
C GLU A 113 -7.27 24.28 1.76
N THR A 114 -8.50 24.45 1.27
CA THR A 114 -9.49 25.35 1.89
C THR A 114 -10.11 24.77 3.15
N ASP A 115 -10.08 23.46 3.31
CA ASP A 115 -10.65 22.76 4.46
C ASP A 115 -9.63 22.61 5.59
N PHE A 116 -8.34 22.52 5.26
CA PHE A 116 -7.25 22.37 6.22
C PHE A 116 -6.07 23.27 5.88
N ILE A 117 -5.77 24.23 6.78
CA ILE A 117 -4.64 25.18 6.64
C ILE A 117 -3.26 24.52 6.56
N THR A 118 -3.17 23.24 6.92
CA THR A 118 -1.96 22.43 6.89
C THR A 118 -1.73 21.78 5.54
N TYR A 119 -2.71 21.85 4.63
CA TYR A 119 -2.59 21.32 3.28
C TYR A 119 -2.31 22.44 2.29
N SER A 120 -1.38 22.19 1.38
CA SER A 120 -1.06 23.07 0.26
C SER A 120 -0.21 22.33 -0.77
N ASP A 121 0.14 23.02 -1.86
CA ASP A 121 1.09 22.54 -2.86
C ASP A 121 2.49 22.22 -2.30
N ASN A 122 2.82 22.82 -1.14
CA ASN A 122 4.08 22.67 -0.41
C ASN A 122 3.93 21.91 0.92
N GLN A 123 2.71 21.54 1.32
CA GLN A 123 2.43 20.77 2.54
C GLN A 123 1.43 19.66 2.23
N TRP A 124 1.96 18.46 2.02
CA TRP A 124 1.21 17.29 1.58
C TRP A 124 1.92 16.01 2.03
N GLY A 125 1.25 14.86 1.89
CA GLY A 125 1.85 13.56 2.17
C GLY A 125 1.09 12.76 3.22
N LEU A 126 -0.18 12.45 2.94
CA LEU A 126 -1.03 11.73 3.89
C LEU A 126 -0.64 10.27 3.98
N THR A 127 -0.26 9.85 5.18
CA THR A 127 0.15 8.48 5.47
C THR A 127 -0.15 8.13 6.91
N ALA A 128 -0.31 6.84 7.20
CA ALA A 128 -0.60 6.35 8.53
C ALA A 128 0.40 6.89 9.56
N SER A 129 -0.10 7.59 10.57
CA SER A 129 0.72 8.34 11.54
C SER A 129 -0.08 8.64 12.82
N LEU A 130 0.61 9.24 13.80
CA LEU A 130 -0.05 9.83 14.96
C LEU A 130 -0.63 11.20 14.57
N GLY A 131 -1.91 11.41 14.87
CA GLY A 131 -2.55 12.71 14.83
C GLY A 131 -3.10 13.15 16.19
N PRO A 132 -3.84 14.26 16.25
CA PRO A 132 -4.36 14.84 17.50
C PRO A 132 -5.21 13.89 18.35
N TRP A 133 -5.83 12.89 17.69
CA TRP A 133 -6.75 11.93 18.32
C TRP A 133 -6.20 10.50 18.31
N GLY A 134 -4.88 10.35 18.24
CA GLY A 134 -4.19 9.06 18.25
C GLY A 134 -3.76 8.60 16.85
N TYR A 135 -3.39 7.32 16.75
CA TYR A 135 -2.90 6.74 15.51
C TYR A 135 -4.05 6.45 14.54
N LYS A 136 -3.89 6.87 13.29
CA LYS A 136 -4.85 6.60 12.22
C LYS A 136 -4.14 6.18 10.94
N GLY A 137 -4.83 5.39 10.13
CA GLY A 137 -4.43 5.10 8.76
C GLY A 137 -4.75 6.26 7.82
N TYR A 138 -4.10 7.42 8.02
CA TYR A 138 -4.30 8.55 7.14
C TYR A 138 -3.90 8.23 5.70
N GLY A 139 -4.60 8.81 4.73
CA GLY A 139 -4.31 8.58 3.32
C GLY A 139 -5.06 9.54 2.43
N ALA A 140 -5.02 9.28 1.13
CA ALA A 140 -5.67 10.09 0.10
C ALA A 140 -6.48 9.22 -0.87
N LYS A 141 -7.27 9.88 -1.72
CA LYS A 141 -7.89 9.22 -2.87
C LYS A 141 -6.81 8.67 -3.84
N PRO A 142 -7.11 7.60 -4.60
CA PRO A 142 -8.43 6.97 -4.77
C PRO A 142 -8.76 5.88 -3.74
N GLY A 143 -7.99 5.74 -2.66
CA GLY A 143 -8.41 4.93 -1.51
C GLY A 143 -9.65 5.49 -0.82
N TRP A 144 -9.96 4.96 0.37
CA TRP A 144 -11.03 5.44 1.25
C TRP A 144 -10.40 6.17 2.44
N PRO A 145 -9.89 7.40 2.22
CA PRO A 145 -9.01 8.04 3.17
C PRO A 145 -9.74 8.46 4.44
N VAL A 146 -9.04 8.28 5.57
CA VAL A 146 -9.25 9.09 6.77
C VAL A 146 -8.27 10.26 6.67
N HIS A 147 -8.73 11.48 6.92
CA HIS A 147 -7.91 12.69 6.99
C HIS A 147 -8.60 13.73 7.87
N ASP A 148 -7.80 14.53 8.58
CA ASP A 148 -8.30 15.57 9.51
C ASP A 148 -7.37 16.79 9.58
N GLY A 149 -6.54 16.99 8.54
CA GLY A 149 -5.53 18.05 8.49
C GLY A 149 -4.21 17.69 9.16
N THR A 150 -4.05 16.46 9.68
CA THR A 150 -2.74 15.94 10.13
C THR A 150 -1.80 15.73 8.94
#